data_AF-A0A8C9U868-F1
#
_entry.id   AF-A0A8C9U868-F1
#
_cell.length_a   1.000
_cell.length_b   1.000
_cell.length_c   1.000
_cell.angle_alpha   90.00
_cell.angle_beta   90.00
_cell.angle_gamma   90.00
#
_symmetry.space_group_name_H-M   'P 1'
#
loop_
_entity.id
_entity.type
_entity.pdbx_description
1 polymer ?
#
loop_
_entity_poly.entity_id
_entity_poly.type
_entity_poly.pdbx_seq_one_letter_code
_entity_poly.pdbx_strand_id
1 'polypeptide(L)'
;MQGTSCCSGKAVFLGHRLISFFSPLFSPSPGSLVQAALTQQPPEISANVGDTVRITCSGGSSNYYGWFQQKVPGTAPVTVIYRDTSRPSGIPSRFSGSASGSTATLTITGVQAEDEAVYFCGGQDSSSDAGEVIKTEELKA
;
A
#
# COMPACT_ATOMS: atom_id res chain seq x y z
N MET A 1 13.48 -46.96 40.56
CA MET A 1 12.91 -48.21 40.05
C MET A 1 12.59 -48.02 38.58
N GLN A 2 13.22 -48.83 37.70
CA GLN A 2 12.86 -49.15 36.30
C GLN A 2 12.83 -47.97 35.30
N GLY A 3 13.46 -48.01 34.13
CA GLY A 3 14.19 -49.08 33.46
C GLY A 3 14.67 -48.59 32.08
N THR A 4 15.67 -49.32 31.57
CA THR A 4 15.80 -49.81 30.18
C THR A 4 15.76 -48.84 28.99
N SER A 5 16.84 -48.93 28.19
CA SER A 5 16.78 -49.27 26.73
C SER A 5 16.31 -48.16 25.78
N CYS A 6 16.78 -47.97 24.54
CA CYS A 6 17.90 -48.44 23.72
C CYS A 6 17.92 -47.52 22.47
N CYS A 7 19.09 -47.45 21.83
CA CYS A 7 19.44 -46.99 20.48
C CYS A 7 18.37 -46.45 19.50
N SER A 8 18.68 -45.30 18.89
CA SER A 8 18.84 -45.25 17.43
C SER A 8 19.68 -44.04 17.00
N GLY A 9 20.96 -44.29 16.77
CA GLY A 9 21.77 -43.42 15.92
C GLY A 9 21.31 -43.54 14.48
N LYS A 10 21.00 -42.42 13.84
CA LYS A 10 21.09 -42.31 12.38
C LYS A 10 22.26 -41.39 12.07
N ALA A 11 23.38 -42.01 11.69
CA ALA A 11 24.47 -41.33 11.02
C ALA A 11 24.08 -41.18 9.54
N VAL A 12 24.03 -39.94 9.07
CA VAL A 12 24.15 -39.64 7.64
C VAL A 12 25.31 -38.68 7.53
N PHE A 13 26.48 -39.23 7.22
CA PHE A 13 27.67 -38.47 6.84
C PHE A 13 27.85 -38.64 5.34
N LEU A 14 27.69 -37.55 4.59
CA LEU A 14 28.34 -37.41 3.29
C LEU A 14 28.98 -36.00 3.22
N GLY A 15 30.31 -35.97 3.19
CA GLY A 15 31.03 -35.04 2.30
C GLY A 15 31.30 -33.61 2.76
N HIS A 16 32.28 -33.45 3.65
CA HIS A 16 33.41 -32.50 3.60
C HIS A 16 33.24 -31.14 2.87
N ARG A 17 32.86 -30.10 3.61
CA ARG A 17 33.61 -28.83 3.85
C ARG A 17 32.81 -27.97 4.82
N LEU A 18 33.39 -27.72 5.99
CA LEU A 18 32.81 -27.03 7.13
C LEU A 18 32.65 -25.53 6.82
N ILE A 19 31.41 -25.08 6.65
CA ILE A 19 31.04 -23.69 6.96
C ILE A 19 30.14 -23.80 8.18
N SER A 20 30.65 -23.34 9.33
CA SER A 20 29.95 -23.38 10.60
C SER A 20 28.64 -22.59 10.53
N PHE A 21 27.51 -23.28 10.44
CA PHE A 21 26.21 -22.70 10.77
C PHE A 21 26.17 -22.49 12.28
N PHE A 22 26.61 -21.31 12.72
CA PHE A 22 26.38 -20.83 14.07
C PHE A 22 24.90 -20.42 14.15
N SER A 23 24.00 -21.39 14.36
CA SER A 23 22.60 -21.11 14.67
C SER A 23 22.54 -20.54 16.08
N PRO A 24 22.11 -19.28 16.29
CA PRO A 24 21.90 -18.77 17.63
C PRO A 24 20.75 -19.55 18.27
N LEU A 25 21.05 -20.20 19.40
CA LEU A 25 20.07 -20.83 20.28
C LEU A 25 19.16 -19.71 20.83
N PHE A 26 18.02 -19.47 20.19
CA PHE A 26 17.06 -18.47 20.65
C PHE A 26 16.31 -19.04 21.85
N SER A 27 16.71 -18.61 23.05
CA SER A 27 16.02 -18.91 24.31
C SER A 27 14.65 -18.22 24.31
N PRO A 28 13.52 -18.92 24.50
CA PRO A 28 12.21 -18.28 24.60
C PRO A 28 12.06 -17.62 25.98
N SER A 29 12.25 -16.30 26.02
CA SER A 29 11.74 -15.46 27.12
C SER A 29 10.21 -15.36 26.99
N PRO A 30 9.43 -15.51 28.09
CA PRO A 30 8.01 -15.16 28.10
C PRO A 30 7.87 -13.64 28.20
N GLY A 31 8.14 -12.96 27.08
CA GLY A 31 7.80 -11.58 26.84
C GLY A 31 7.12 -11.52 25.49
N SER A 32 5.79 -11.58 25.48
CA SER A 32 4.99 -11.41 24.26
C SER A 32 5.13 -9.96 23.78
N LEU A 33 6.18 -9.69 23.02
CA LEU A 33 6.26 -8.52 22.18
C LEU A 33 5.43 -8.86 20.95
N VAL A 34 4.19 -8.36 20.92
CA VAL A 34 3.40 -8.32 19.71
C VAL A 34 4.17 -7.41 18.75
N GLN A 35 5.04 -7.98 17.93
CA GLN A 35 5.68 -7.26 16.83
C GLN A 35 4.59 -7.05 15.78
N ALA A 36 3.73 -6.06 16.00
CA ALA A 36 2.85 -5.54 14.96
C ALA A 36 3.73 -4.81 13.95
N ALA A 37 4.44 -5.57 13.12
CA ALA A 37 4.91 -5.08 11.84
C ALA A 37 3.64 -4.75 11.05
N LEU A 38 3.24 -3.48 11.05
CA LEU A 38 2.24 -2.94 10.14
C LEU A 38 2.76 -3.21 8.72
N THR A 39 2.42 -4.37 8.16
CA THR A 39 2.38 -4.56 6.73
C THR A 39 1.18 -3.77 6.26
N GLN A 40 1.34 -2.44 6.19
CA GLN A 40 0.25 -1.54 5.85
C GLN A 40 0.01 -1.64 4.34
N GLN A 41 -0.70 -2.70 3.95
CA GLN A 41 -1.34 -2.78 2.66
C GLN A 41 -2.24 -1.55 2.55
N PRO A 42 -2.17 -0.77 1.45
CA PRO A 42 -3.14 0.28 1.23
C PRO A 42 -4.55 -0.33 1.25
N PRO A 43 -5.56 0.37 1.76
CA PRO A 43 -6.92 -0.13 1.68
C PRO A 43 -7.29 -0.35 0.21
N GLU A 44 -7.96 -1.47 -0.04
CA GLU A 44 -8.34 -1.91 -1.39
C GLU A 44 -9.82 -1.62 -1.64
N ILE A 45 -10.11 -1.08 -2.82
CA ILE A 45 -11.45 -0.86 -3.37
C ILE A 45 -11.59 -1.76 -4.59
N SER A 46 -12.62 -2.59 -4.63
CA SER A 46 -12.94 -3.41 -5.80
C SER A 46 -14.15 -2.83 -6.53
N ALA A 47 -14.06 -2.77 -7.85
CA ALA A 47 -15.12 -2.35 -8.75
C ALA A 47 -15.07 -3.21 -10.02
N ASN A 48 -16.19 -3.31 -10.73
CA ASN A 48 -16.22 -3.96 -12.04
C ASN A 48 -16.05 -2.94 -13.16
N VAL A 49 -15.62 -3.42 -14.33
CA VAL A 49 -15.65 -2.62 -15.56
C VAL A 49 -17.05 -2.05 -15.80
N GLY A 50 -17.13 -0.73 -15.99
CA GLY A 50 -18.38 0.01 -16.16
C GLY A 50 -18.92 0.65 -14.87
N ASP A 51 -18.43 0.26 -13.70
CA ASP A 51 -18.86 0.83 -12.43
C ASP A 51 -18.42 2.30 -12.27
N THR A 52 -19.04 2.98 -11.32
CA THR A 52 -18.61 4.31 -10.88
C THR A 52 -18.01 4.23 -9.50
N VAL A 53 -16.71 4.51 -9.39
CA VAL A 53 -15.97 4.51 -8.13
C VAL A 53 -15.81 5.95 -7.62
N ARG A 54 -15.95 6.11 -6.31
CA ARG A 54 -15.65 7.36 -5.61
C ARG A 54 -14.62 7.10 -4.52
N ILE A 55 -13.46 7.72 -4.66
CA ILE A 55 -12.37 7.64 -3.70
C ILE A 55 -12.34 8.96 -2.93
N THR A 56 -12.49 8.89 -1.62
CA THR A 56 -12.53 10.08 -0.75
C THR A 56 -11.25 10.23 0.03
N CYS A 57 -10.76 11.46 0.16
CA CYS A 57 -9.58 11.83 0.91
C CYS A 57 -9.96 12.93 1.91
N SER A 58 -9.73 12.67 3.19
CA SER A 58 -10.03 13.60 4.28
C SER A 58 -8.91 13.56 5.31
N GLY A 59 -8.64 14.68 5.98
CA GLY A 59 -7.67 14.73 7.07
C GLY A 59 -6.51 15.70 6.87
N GLY A 60 -6.42 16.37 5.72
CA GLY A 60 -5.48 17.48 5.50
C GLY A 60 -6.10 18.85 5.82
N SER A 61 -5.26 19.80 6.21
CA SER A 61 -5.60 21.23 6.34
C SER A 61 -5.27 22.00 5.05
N SER A 62 -5.58 21.40 3.90
CA SER A 62 -5.04 21.86 2.62
C SER A 62 -5.95 22.83 1.89
N ASN A 63 -5.30 23.77 1.20
CA ASN A 63 -5.98 24.76 0.37
C ASN A 63 -6.47 24.13 -0.93
N TYR A 64 -5.72 23.14 -1.43
CA TYR A 64 -6.03 22.39 -2.63
C TYR A 64 -5.65 20.93 -2.46
N TYR A 65 -6.38 20.06 -3.14
CA TYR A 65 -6.08 18.64 -3.26
C TYR A 65 -5.66 18.26 -4.68
N GLY A 66 -4.77 17.29 -4.76
CA GLY A 66 -4.35 16.62 -5.99
C GLY A 66 -4.57 15.11 -5.89
N TRP A 67 -4.80 14.49 -7.04
CA TRP A 67 -4.92 13.04 -7.18
C TRP A 67 -3.87 12.53 -8.15
N PHE A 68 -3.24 11.42 -7.78
CA PHE A 68 -2.17 10.79 -8.54
C PHE A 68 -2.45 9.30 -8.69
N GLN A 69 -2.15 8.75 -9.87
CA GLN A 69 -2.32 7.34 -10.21
C GLN A 69 -0.95 6.71 -10.44
N GLN A 70 -0.66 5.61 -9.76
CA GLN A 70 0.53 4.80 -9.97
C GLN A 70 0.10 3.38 -10.35
N LYS A 71 0.29 3.04 -11.62
CA LYS A 71 -0.08 1.72 -12.14
C LYS A 71 0.93 0.64 -11.77
N VAL A 72 2.21 1.00 -11.75
CA VAL A 72 3.32 0.07 -11.48
C VAL A 72 4.07 0.51 -10.24
N PRO A 73 4.18 -0.32 -9.20
CA PRO A 73 4.96 -0.01 -8.02
C PRO A 73 6.40 0.40 -8.38
N GLY A 74 6.89 1.49 -7.79
CA GLY A 74 8.23 2.02 -8.05
C GLY A 74 8.33 2.93 -9.29
N THR A 75 7.24 3.14 -10.03
CA THR A 75 7.20 4.16 -11.11
C THR A 75 6.73 5.51 -10.59
N ALA A 76 7.03 6.58 -11.33
CA ALA A 76 6.52 7.90 -10.99
C ALA A 76 4.98 7.95 -11.12
N PRO A 77 4.25 8.41 -10.09
CA PRO A 77 2.81 8.62 -10.19
C PRO A 77 2.46 9.66 -11.26
N VAL A 78 1.35 9.45 -11.95
CA VAL A 78 0.80 10.37 -12.95
C VAL A 78 -0.31 11.20 -12.29
N THR A 79 -0.26 12.52 -12.43
CA THR A 79 -1.34 13.39 -11.94
C THR A 79 -2.62 13.17 -12.76
N VAL A 80 -3.70 12.81 -12.09
CA VAL A 80 -5.03 12.64 -12.69
C VAL A 80 -5.92 13.85 -12.46
N ILE A 81 -5.85 14.48 -11.28
CA ILE A 81 -6.54 15.74 -10.96
C ILE A 81 -5.60 16.63 -10.14
N TYR A 82 -5.62 17.94 -10.38
CA TYR A 82 -4.92 18.95 -9.60
C TYR A 82 -5.87 20.11 -9.25
N ARG A 83 -5.54 20.88 -8.21
CA ARG A 83 -6.36 22.02 -7.75
C ARG A 83 -7.84 21.65 -7.65
N ASP A 84 -8.11 20.56 -6.94
CA ASP A 84 -9.43 19.97 -6.61
C ASP A 84 -10.24 19.38 -7.78
N THR A 85 -10.28 20.07 -8.91
CA THR A 85 -11.21 19.78 -10.02
C THR A 85 -10.54 19.79 -11.39
N SER A 86 -9.32 20.33 -11.50
CA SER A 86 -8.66 20.53 -12.79
C SER A 86 -8.04 19.21 -13.26
N ARG A 87 -8.39 18.78 -14.47
CA ARG A 87 -7.86 17.56 -15.08
C ARG A 87 -6.82 17.91 -16.14
N PRO A 88 -5.60 17.35 -16.08
CA PRO A 88 -4.59 17.55 -17.12
C PRO A 88 -5.04 17.06 -18.50
N SER A 89 -4.47 17.62 -19.56
CA SER A 89 -4.66 17.12 -20.93
C SER A 89 -4.12 15.69 -21.06
N GLY A 90 -4.85 14.83 -21.76
CA GLY A 90 -4.47 13.42 -21.95
C GLY A 90 -5.05 12.46 -20.90
N ILE A 91 -5.61 12.98 -19.81
CA ILE A 91 -6.37 12.16 -18.85
C ILE A 91 -7.82 11.97 -19.36
N PRO A 92 -8.35 10.74 -19.37
CA PRO A 92 -9.69 10.46 -19.88
C PRO A 92 -10.81 11.26 -19.19
N SER A 93 -11.88 11.53 -19.95
CA SER A 93 -13.00 12.35 -19.46
C SER A 93 -13.79 11.74 -18.29
N ARG A 94 -13.63 10.43 -18.09
CA ARG A 94 -14.25 9.66 -16.99
C ARG A 94 -13.75 10.01 -15.59
N PHE A 95 -12.55 10.60 -15.47
CA PHE A 95 -11.98 11.01 -14.19
C PHE A 95 -12.43 12.43 -13.84
N SER A 96 -13.00 12.64 -12.66
CA SER A 96 -13.36 13.98 -12.18
C SER A 96 -13.05 14.13 -10.71
N GLY A 97 -12.53 15.29 -10.30
CA GLY A 97 -12.35 15.63 -8.90
C GLY A 97 -13.38 16.63 -8.40
N SER A 98 -13.62 16.59 -7.10
CA SER A 98 -14.39 17.59 -6.37
C SER A 98 -13.82 17.73 -4.96
N ALA A 99 -13.90 18.91 -4.36
CA ALA A 99 -13.55 19.12 -2.96
C ALA A 99 -14.65 19.93 -2.26
N SER A 100 -14.89 19.60 -0.99
CA SER A 100 -15.81 20.31 -0.11
C SER A 100 -15.25 20.32 1.31
N GLY A 101 -14.95 21.50 1.83
CA GLY A 101 -14.26 21.63 3.12
C GLY A 101 -12.91 20.93 3.10
N SER A 102 -12.67 20.05 4.05
CA SER A 102 -11.43 19.25 4.18
C SER A 102 -11.51 17.86 3.53
N THR A 103 -12.49 17.65 2.65
CA THR A 103 -12.71 16.38 1.97
C THR A 103 -12.66 16.55 0.45
N ALA A 104 -11.71 15.86 -0.19
CA ALA A 104 -11.65 15.71 -1.63
C ALA A 104 -12.22 14.36 -2.07
N THR A 105 -12.78 14.30 -3.27
CA THR A 105 -13.33 13.09 -3.88
C THR A 105 -12.87 12.99 -5.32
N LEU A 106 -12.25 11.86 -5.67
CA LEU A 106 -12.03 11.44 -7.05
C LEU A 106 -13.17 10.54 -7.47
N THR A 107 -13.81 10.85 -8.59
CA THR A 107 -14.83 10.02 -9.21
C THR A 107 -14.29 9.47 -10.52
N ILE A 108 -14.40 8.16 -10.71
CA ILE A 108 -14.05 7.45 -11.93
C ILE A 108 -15.34 6.82 -12.45
N THR A 109 -15.84 7.32 -13.57
CA THR A 109 -17.10 6.83 -14.17
C THR A 109 -16.81 5.84 -15.29
N GLY A 110 -17.45 4.67 -15.27
CA GLY A 110 -17.16 3.65 -16.28
C GLY A 110 -15.72 3.15 -16.15
N VAL A 111 -15.40 2.61 -14.97
CA VAL A 111 -14.10 2.00 -14.65
C VAL A 111 -13.68 1.04 -15.77
N GLN A 112 -12.39 1.05 -16.12
CA GLN A 112 -11.80 0.14 -17.10
C GLN A 112 -10.69 -0.69 -16.44
N ALA A 113 -10.32 -1.81 -17.05
CA ALA A 113 -9.23 -2.66 -16.54
C ALA A 113 -7.91 -1.89 -16.40
N GLU A 114 -7.67 -0.88 -17.24
CA GLU A 114 -6.46 -0.06 -17.17
C GLU A 114 -6.49 0.97 -16.03
N ASP A 115 -7.61 1.10 -15.31
CA ASP A 115 -7.76 1.97 -14.15
C ASP A 115 -7.35 1.28 -12.85
N GLU A 116 -7.04 -0.02 -12.87
CA GLU A 116 -6.41 -0.76 -11.76
C GLU A 116 -5.05 -0.15 -11.45
N ALA A 117 -4.93 0.45 -10.26
CA ALA A 117 -3.77 1.21 -9.84
C ALA A 117 -3.84 1.57 -8.35
N VAL A 118 -2.70 1.99 -7.81
CA VAL A 118 -2.67 2.71 -6.54
C VAL A 118 -2.94 4.19 -6.79
N TYR A 119 -3.92 4.73 -6.10
CA TYR A 119 -4.30 6.14 -6.12
C TYR A 119 -3.85 6.83 -4.84
N PHE A 120 -3.21 7.99 -5.01
CA PHE A 120 -2.78 8.85 -3.92
C PHE A 120 -3.57 10.14 -3.95
N CYS A 121 -3.97 10.61 -2.78
CA CYS A 121 -4.35 12.01 -2.62
C CYS A 121 -3.24 12.77 -1.89
N GLY A 122 -2.98 13.98 -2.38
CA GLY A 122 -2.09 14.92 -1.73
C GLY A 122 -2.79 16.23 -1.46
N GLY A 123 -2.49 16.84 -0.32
CA GLY A 123 -2.87 18.20 0.01
C GLY A 123 -1.69 19.16 -0.23
N GLN A 124 -1.99 20.36 -0.71
CA GLN A 124 -1.01 21.44 -0.79
C GLN A 124 -1.51 22.65 0.00
N ASP A 125 -0.68 23.15 0.91
CA ASP A 125 -0.96 24.38 1.63
C ASP A 125 -0.26 25.54 0.92
N SER A 126 -0.91 26.70 0.82
CA SER A 126 -0.32 27.88 0.17
C SER A 126 0.91 28.43 0.92
N SER A 127 1.14 27.98 2.16
CA SER A 127 2.27 28.36 3.01
C SER A 127 3.44 27.39 2.97
N SER A 128 3.29 26.21 2.34
CA SER A 128 4.34 25.20 2.22
C SER A 128 4.52 24.78 0.76
N ASP A 129 5.75 24.89 0.26
CA ASP A 129 6.11 24.41 -1.08
C ASP A 129 6.12 22.87 -1.19
N ALA A 130 5.81 22.15 -0.10
CA ALA A 130 5.76 20.69 -0.04
C ALA A 130 4.31 20.20 0.02
N GLY A 131 3.93 19.35 -0.94
CA GLY A 131 2.66 18.61 -0.90
C GLY A 131 2.77 17.40 0.04
N GLU A 132 1.76 17.18 0.86
CA GLU A 132 1.67 16.05 1.78
C GLU A 132 0.74 14.97 1.22
N VAL A 133 1.19 13.71 1.20
CA VAL A 133 0.33 12.57 0.84
C VAL A 133 -0.53 12.21 2.04
N ILE A 134 -1.85 12.34 1.88
CA ILE A 134 -2.82 12.16 2.99
C ILE A 134 -3.40 10.75 2.99
N LYS A 135 -3.59 10.16 1.80
CA LYS A 135 -4.22 8.85 1.65
C LYS A 135 -3.69 8.13 0.42
N THR A 136 -3.65 6.82 0.54
CA THR A 136 -3.30 5.88 -0.51
C THR A 136 -4.37 4.81 -0.54
N GLU A 137 -4.92 4.49 -1.71
CA GLU A 137 -5.94 3.47 -1.92
C GLU A 137 -5.61 2.68 -3.19
N GLU A 138 -5.79 1.38 -3.17
CA GLU A 138 -5.63 0.54 -4.36
C GLU A 138 -7.01 0.26 -4.97
N LEU A 139 -7.19 0.60 -6.25
CA LEU A 139 -8.39 0.25 -7.00
C LEU A 139 -8.11 -1.02 -7.79
N LYS A 140 -8.96 -2.02 -7.61
CA LYS A 140 -9.07 -3.23 -8.44
C LYS A 140 -10.29 -3.09 -9.35
N ALA A 141 -10.10 -3.28 -10.66
CA ALA A 141 -11.08 -3.02 -11.71
C ALA A 141 -11.56 -4.29 -12.44
#